data_AF-A0AAJ0FM70-F1
#
_entry.id   AF-A0AAJ0FM70-F1
#
_cell.length_a   1.000
_cell.length_b   1.000
_cell.length_c   1.000
_cell.angle_alpha   90.00
_cell.angle_beta   90.00
_cell.angle_gamma   90.00
#
_symmetry.space_group_name_H-M   'P 1'
#
loop_
_entity.id
_entity.type
_entity.pdbx_description
1 polymer ?
#
loop_
_entity_poly.entity_id
_entity_poly.type
_entity_poly.pdbx_seq_one_letter_code
_entity_poly.pdbx_strand_id
1 'polypeptide(L)'
;MAISKTILVPNPLLPVTLLGKKAVISSETEVPRPLDQADESRYLVVSPYTEREHLLDLESVDIENQLLALALVRMKNLREDYATAPYLDTFNWGEVIESLRTLARKRGHHWKETSFYIVAFRSQIPPSTVYADLGVLDKAAHVEATESGGFLKYWFGEPDSDGRNLATCIWSSREDARRGGVGPAHRKAAGATRFLYSNWKIDRHRLIIRDGIESWDIIDWVDEN
;
A
#
# COMPACT_ATOMS: atom_id res chain seq x y z
N MET A 1 -6.15 -81.35 7.66
CA MET A 1 -4.69 -81.29 7.46
C MET A 1 -4.17 -80.24 8.43
N ALA A 2 -3.58 -80.68 9.53
CA ALA A 2 -3.18 -79.88 10.69
C ALA A 2 -1.71 -80.15 10.97
N ILE A 3 -0.94 -79.10 11.28
CA ILE A 3 0.43 -79.11 11.84
C ILE A 3 0.76 -77.63 12.15
N SER A 4 1.45 -77.23 13.21
CA SER A 4 1.88 -77.84 14.46
C SER A 4 2.36 -76.71 15.38
N LYS A 5 2.42 -77.00 16.68
CA LYS A 5 2.87 -76.18 17.82
C LYS A 5 4.33 -75.71 17.69
N THR A 6 4.73 -74.70 18.51
CA THR A 6 5.83 -74.72 19.53
C THR A 6 6.05 -73.28 20.07
N ILE A 7 5.64 -72.91 21.30
CA ILE A 7 6.32 -72.92 22.64
C ILE A 7 7.63 -72.09 22.72
N LEU A 8 7.68 -71.04 23.57
CA LEU A 8 8.54 -70.87 24.79
C LEU A 8 8.67 -69.38 25.22
N VAL A 9 8.35 -69.11 26.49
CA VAL A 9 8.86 -68.04 27.37
C VAL A 9 10.19 -68.53 28.01
N PRO A 10 11.01 -67.80 28.81
CA PRO A 10 11.15 -66.36 29.12
C PRO A 10 12.62 -65.83 29.26
N ASN A 11 12.75 -64.55 29.66
CA ASN A 11 13.74 -64.00 30.62
C ASN A 11 15.12 -63.45 30.09
N PRO A 12 15.92 -62.72 30.91
CA PRO A 12 16.16 -61.28 30.76
C PRO A 12 17.67 -60.94 30.74
N LEU A 13 18.11 -59.72 30.39
CA LEU A 13 19.40 -59.21 30.89
C LEU A 13 19.39 -57.68 30.96
N LEU A 14 19.99 -57.19 32.05
CA LEU A 14 20.06 -55.81 32.56
C LEU A 14 21.11 -54.94 31.80
N PRO A 15 21.61 -53.81 32.37
CA PRO A 15 21.36 -52.46 31.88
C PRO A 15 22.59 -51.85 31.21
N VAL A 16 22.40 -50.80 30.41
CA VAL A 16 23.50 -49.87 30.08
C VAL A 16 23.04 -48.46 30.40
N THR A 17 23.47 -47.99 31.57
CA THR A 17 23.48 -46.58 31.93
C THR A 17 24.77 -45.97 31.38
N LEU A 18 24.66 -44.87 30.62
CA LEU A 18 25.47 -43.65 30.72
C LEU A 18 25.26 -42.84 29.44
N LEU A 19 24.63 -41.65 29.54
CA LEU A 19 25.34 -40.38 29.58
C LEU A 19 24.31 -39.25 29.36
N GLY A 20 24.34 -38.27 30.26
CA GLY A 20 23.34 -37.22 30.36
C GLY A 20 23.19 -36.36 29.10
N LYS A 21 21.95 -35.90 28.88
CA LYS A 21 21.68 -34.69 28.13
C LYS A 21 20.93 -33.73 29.03
N LYS A 22 21.57 -32.57 29.22
CA LYS A 22 21.06 -31.41 29.93
C LYS A 22 19.71 -31.00 29.36
N ALA A 23 18.77 -30.69 30.25
CA ALA A 23 17.51 -30.07 29.93
C ALA A 23 17.66 -28.55 29.84
N VAL A 24 16.76 -27.96 29.04
CA VAL A 24 16.33 -26.55 29.00
C VAL A 24 17.30 -25.56 28.33
N ILE A 25 16.88 -25.07 27.15
CA ILE A 25 16.48 -23.67 26.89
C ILE A 25 15.48 -23.75 25.71
N SER A 26 14.19 -23.62 26.02
CA SER A 26 13.19 -23.31 24.99
C SER A 26 13.32 -21.83 24.70
N SER A 27 13.65 -21.49 23.45
CA SER A 27 13.61 -20.11 22.98
C SER A 27 12.17 -19.62 23.04
N GLU A 28 11.87 -18.77 24.00
CA GLU A 28 10.63 -18.00 24.00
C GLU A 28 10.59 -17.19 22.70
N THR A 29 9.70 -17.62 21.81
CA THR A 29 9.37 -16.91 20.59
C THR A 29 8.71 -15.61 21.03
N GLU A 30 9.36 -14.49 20.73
CA GLU A 30 8.83 -13.16 20.99
C GLU A 30 7.46 -13.03 20.32
N VAL A 31 6.41 -13.04 21.15
CA VAL A 31 5.05 -12.81 20.71
C VAL A 31 4.97 -11.35 20.26
N PRO A 32 4.58 -11.03 19.01
CA PRO A 32 4.46 -9.65 18.58
C PRO A 32 3.45 -8.93 19.49
N ARG A 33 3.89 -7.83 20.09
CA ARG A 33 3.05 -6.95 20.90
C ARG A 33 1.83 -6.49 20.07
N PRO A 34 0.63 -6.38 20.66
CA PRO A 34 -0.52 -5.76 20.01
C PRO A 34 -0.17 -4.32 19.57
N LEU A 35 -0.64 -3.95 18.37
CA LEU A 35 -0.44 -2.67 17.64
C LEU A 35 -0.99 -1.41 18.35
N ASP A 36 -0.99 -1.34 19.67
CA ASP A 36 -1.64 -0.25 20.44
C ASP A 36 -0.68 0.79 21.01
N GLN A 37 0.54 0.88 20.48
CA GLN A 37 1.41 2.04 20.67
C GLN A 37 1.77 2.62 19.30
N ALA A 38 0.95 3.54 18.81
CA ALA A 38 1.30 4.39 17.68
C ALA A 38 2.40 5.37 18.13
N ASP A 39 3.61 4.87 18.26
CA ASP A 39 4.80 5.66 17.99
C ASP A 39 4.78 5.89 16.48
N GLU A 40 4.12 6.96 16.04
CA GLU A 40 4.12 7.29 14.62
C GLU A 40 5.53 7.71 14.26
N SER A 41 6.30 6.75 13.74
CA SER A 41 7.60 7.05 13.17
C SER A 41 7.40 8.20 12.19
N ARG A 42 8.21 9.26 12.34
CA ARG A 42 8.22 10.44 11.46
C ARG A 42 8.07 10.12 9.96
N TYR A 43 8.50 8.93 9.54
CA TYR A 43 8.44 8.46 8.17
C TYR A 43 7.37 7.39 8.01
N LEU A 44 6.44 7.61 7.09
CA LEU A 44 5.30 6.77 6.83
C LEU A 44 5.44 6.04 5.49
N VAL A 45 5.18 4.73 5.49
CA VAL A 45 5.07 3.93 4.27
C VAL A 45 3.72 4.23 3.61
N VAL A 46 3.76 4.95 2.49
CA VAL A 46 2.58 5.39 1.74
C VAL A 46 2.45 4.73 0.36
N SER A 47 3.25 3.71 0.09
CA SER A 47 3.25 2.97 -1.18
C SER A 47 3.79 1.55 -1.01
N PRO A 48 3.80 0.73 -2.08
CA PRO A 48 4.49 -0.56 -2.06
C PRO A 48 6.03 -0.46 -1.90
N TYR A 49 6.62 0.73 -2.02
CA TYR A 49 8.06 0.94 -1.82
C TYR A 49 8.34 1.33 -0.37
N THR A 50 9.26 0.60 0.27
CA THR A 50 9.54 0.71 1.71
C THR A 50 10.91 1.31 2.01
N GLU A 51 11.71 1.61 1.00
CA GLU A 51 13.00 2.26 1.16
C GLU A 51 12.83 3.73 1.54
N ARG A 52 13.87 4.30 2.17
CA ARG A 52 13.78 5.56 2.90
C ARG A 52 13.32 6.73 2.03
N GLU A 53 13.86 6.82 0.82
CA GLU A 53 13.56 7.83 -0.19
C GLU A 53 12.11 7.80 -0.69
N HIS A 54 11.37 6.72 -0.42
CA HIS A 54 9.96 6.59 -0.78
C HIS A 54 9.00 6.98 0.35
N LEU A 55 9.49 7.09 1.58
CA LEU A 55 8.63 7.32 2.75
C LEU A 55 8.19 8.79 2.83
N LEU A 56 6.93 9.00 3.17
CA LEU A 56 6.42 10.34 3.49
C LEU A 56 6.99 10.79 4.83
N ASP A 57 7.66 11.93 4.87
CA ASP A 57 8.03 12.61 6.11
C ASP A 57 6.81 13.37 6.66
N LEU A 58 6.20 12.87 7.74
CA LEU A 58 5.02 13.47 8.37
C LEU A 58 5.29 14.88 8.91
N GLU A 59 6.54 15.21 9.24
CA GLU A 59 6.91 16.56 9.68
C GLU A 59 6.99 17.57 8.52
N SER A 60 7.00 17.09 7.27
CA SER A 60 7.06 17.95 6.07
C SER A 60 5.68 18.47 5.61
N VAL A 61 4.60 17.97 6.20
CA VAL A 61 3.21 18.27 5.82
C VAL A 61 2.41 18.74 7.03
N ASP A 62 1.34 19.50 6.78
CA ASP A 62 0.44 19.96 7.85
C ASP A 62 -0.37 18.81 8.47
N ILE A 63 -1.07 19.13 9.56
CA ILE A 63 -1.80 18.15 10.37
C ILE A 63 -2.92 17.42 9.59
N GLU A 64 -3.61 18.09 8.66
CA GLU A 64 -4.69 17.46 7.89
C GLU A 64 -4.13 16.47 6.88
N ASN A 65 -3.03 16.84 6.21
CA ASN A 65 -2.28 15.96 5.33
C ASN A 65 -1.68 14.76 6.07
N GLN A 66 -1.13 14.96 7.26
CA GLN A 66 -0.64 13.86 8.12
C GLN A 66 -1.78 12.88 8.44
N LEU A 67 -2.91 13.40 8.94
CA LEU A 67 -4.07 12.61 9.33
C LEU A 67 -4.63 11.80 8.15
N LEU A 68 -4.74 12.42 6.97
CA LEU A 68 -5.20 11.73 5.78
C LEU A 68 -4.19 10.67 5.31
N ALA A 69 -2.90 10.97 5.28
CA ALA A 69 -1.88 9.99 4.88
C ALA A 69 -1.89 8.75 5.78
N LEU A 70 -2.02 8.93 7.10
CA LEU A 70 -2.16 7.83 8.07
C LEU A 70 -3.42 6.98 7.80
N ALA A 71 -4.55 7.62 7.49
CA ALA A 71 -5.77 6.91 7.13
C ALA A 71 -5.62 6.14 5.81
N LEU A 72 -4.95 6.74 4.81
CA LEU A 72 -4.72 6.15 3.48
C LEU A 72 -3.80 4.93 3.52
N VAL A 73 -3.05 4.69 4.60
CA VAL A 73 -2.33 3.40 4.79
C VAL A 73 -3.30 2.21 4.71
N ARG A 74 -4.55 2.38 5.15
CA ARG A 74 -5.60 1.33 5.12
C ARG A 74 -6.33 1.20 3.78
N MET A 75 -5.97 2.01 2.78
CA MET A 75 -6.57 1.96 1.45
C MET A 75 -6.26 0.62 0.77
N LYS A 76 -7.31 -0.09 0.33
CA LYS A 76 -7.27 -1.36 -0.42
C LYS A 76 -8.31 -1.35 -1.53
N ASN A 77 -8.05 -2.05 -2.63
CA ASN A 77 -9.05 -2.28 -3.67
C ASN A 77 -10.13 -3.24 -3.14
N LEU A 78 -11.36 -3.07 -3.61
CA LEU A 78 -12.52 -3.88 -3.20
C LEU A 78 -13.02 -4.85 -4.27
N ARG A 79 -12.43 -4.79 -5.46
CA ARG A 79 -12.91 -5.47 -6.65
C ARG A 79 -11.76 -5.90 -7.53
N GLU A 80 -11.97 -6.90 -8.37
CA GLU A 80 -10.95 -7.47 -9.27
C GLU A 80 -10.80 -6.63 -10.57
N ASP A 81 -11.89 -6.04 -11.05
CA ASP A 81 -11.95 -5.22 -12.27
C ASP A 81 -11.57 -3.74 -12.03
N TYR A 82 -10.82 -3.45 -10.96
CA TYR A 82 -10.39 -2.10 -10.55
C TYR A 82 -9.74 -1.29 -11.67
N ALA A 83 -9.07 -1.97 -12.61
CA ALA A 83 -8.41 -1.34 -13.75
C ALA A 83 -9.40 -0.56 -14.65
N THR A 84 -10.67 -0.95 -14.66
CA THR A 84 -11.71 -0.35 -15.54
C THR A 84 -12.93 0.19 -14.80
N ALA A 85 -13.14 -0.22 -13.55
CA ALA A 85 -14.27 0.22 -12.72
C ALA A 85 -14.23 1.73 -12.41
N PRO A 86 -15.38 2.37 -12.12
CA PRO A 86 -15.42 3.74 -11.60
C PRO A 86 -14.51 3.91 -10.38
N TYR A 87 -13.76 5.02 -10.33
CA TYR A 87 -12.73 5.22 -9.29
C TYR A 87 -13.32 5.27 -7.88
N LEU A 88 -14.48 5.91 -7.72
CA LEU A 88 -15.23 5.99 -6.46
C LEU A 88 -15.57 4.60 -5.90
N ASP A 89 -15.89 3.65 -6.76
CA ASP A 89 -16.30 2.29 -6.37
C ASP A 89 -15.13 1.31 -6.22
N THR A 90 -13.90 1.76 -6.46
CA THR A 90 -12.73 0.87 -6.54
C THR A 90 -12.10 0.59 -5.18
N PHE A 91 -12.09 1.58 -4.29
CA PHE A 91 -11.39 1.51 -3.00
C PHE A 91 -12.34 1.62 -1.81
N ASN A 92 -11.87 1.19 -0.65
CA ASN A 92 -12.58 1.27 0.64
C ASN A 92 -12.63 2.70 1.23
N TRP A 93 -13.02 3.71 0.44
CA TRP A 93 -13.05 5.11 0.86
C TRP A 93 -13.84 5.34 2.16
N GLY A 94 -14.97 4.65 2.35
CA GLY A 94 -15.73 4.71 3.60
C GLY A 94 -14.91 4.30 4.84
N GLU A 95 -14.12 3.22 4.75
CA GLU A 95 -13.22 2.78 5.83
C GLU A 95 -12.07 3.77 6.05
N VAL A 96 -11.52 4.34 4.98
CA VAL A 96 -10.46 5.36 5.04
C VAL A 96 -10.97 6.61 5.77
N ILE A 97 -12.14 7.11 5.42
CA ILE A 97 -12.72 8.32 6.03
C ILE A 97 -13.11 8.07 7.50
N GLU A 98 -13.59 6.88 7.85
CA GLU A 98 -13.82 6.52 9.26
C GLU A 98 -12.51 6.47 10.07
N SER A 99 -11.44 5.94 9.47
CA SER A 99 -10.10 5.96 10.09
C SER A 99 -9.62 7.40 10.30
N LEU A 100 -9.80 8.28 9.30
CA LEU A 100 -9.47 9.70 9.41
C LEU A 100 -10.25 10.37 10.56
N ARG A 101 -11.56 10.11 10.65
CA ARG A 101 -12.41 10.65 11.72
C ARG A 101 -11.94 10.20 13.11
N THR A 102 -11.55 8.94 13.25
CA THR A 102 -11.00 8.39 14.48
C THR A 102 -9.67 9.06 14.85
N LEU A 103 -8.77 9.22 13.88
CA LEU A 103 -7.46 9.87 14.07
C LEU A 103 -7.62 11.35 14.46
N ALA A 104 -8.48 12.10 13.77
CA ALA A 104 -8.76 13.50 14.06
C ALA A 104 -9.30 13.68 15.49
N ARG A 105 -10.26 12.84 15.91
CA ARG A 105 -10.78 12.82 17.29
C ARG A 105 -9.69 12.51 18.31
N LYS A 106 -8.85 11.51 18.06
CA LYS A 106 -7.74 11.12 18.94
C LYS A 106 -6.74 12.26 19.13
N ARG A 107 -6.50 13.07 18.08
CA ARG A 107 -5.61 14.24 18.13
C ARG A 107 -6.30 15.52 18.59
N GLY A 108 -7.60 15.50 18.88
CA GLY A 108 -8.38 16.70 19.21
C GLY A 108 -8.38 17.73 18.08
N HIS A 109 -8.20 17.30 16.82
CA HIS A 109 -8.12 18.18 15.67
C HIS A 109 -9.52 18.45 15.11
N HIS A 110 -9.83 19.74 14.90
CA HIS A 110 -11.05 20.16 14.22
C HIS A 110 -10.75 20.33 12.73
N TRP A 111 -11.23 19.37 11.94
CA TRP A 111 -11.05 19.32 10.49
C TRP A 111 -11.81 20.43 9.80
N LYS A 112 -11.14 21.17 8.92
CA LYS A 112 -11.76 22.15 8.03
C LYS A 112 -11.96 21.54 6.65
N GLU A 113 -12.93 22.06 5.91
CA GLU A 113 -13.14 21.60 4.54
C GLU A 113 -11.84 21.71 3.72
N THR A 114 -11.37 20.57 3.23
CA THR A 114 -10.11 20.47 2.48
C THR A 114 -10.32 19.54 1.29
N SER A 115 -9.71 19.92 0.16
CA SER A 115 -9.76 19.18 -1.09
C SER A 115 -8.38 18.63 -1.46
N PHE A 116 -8.35 17.38 -1.89
CA PHE A 116 -7.15 16.67 -2.31
C PHE A 116 -7.24 16.31 -3.78
N TYR A 117 -6.09 16.26 -4.44
CA TYR A 117 -6.00 15.97 -5.86
C TYR A 117 -5.62 14.51 -6.09
N ILE A 118 -6.34 13.84 -6.97
CA ILE A 118 -6.14 12.42 -7.27
C ILE A 118 -5.81 12.26 -8.74
N VAL A 119 -4.79 11.45 -9.02
CA VAL A 119 -4.45 10.99 -10.36
C VAL A 119 -4.66 9.48 -10.39
N ALA A 120 -5.38 8.98 -11.39
CA ALA A 120 -5.58 7.57 -11.66
C ALA A 120 -5.08 7.26 -13.07
N PHE A 121 -3.90 6.66 -13.17
CA PHE A 121 -3.31 6.18 -14.40
C PHE A 121 -3.85 4.78 -14.71
N ARG A 122 -4.74 4.70 -15.69
CA ARG A 122 -5.26 3.44 -16.20
C ARG A 122 -4.48 3.07 -17.43
N SER A 123 -4.02 1.83 -17.48
CA SER A 123 -3.12 1.36 -18.52
C SER A 123 -3.51 -0.03 -19.01
N GLN A 124 -3.04 -0.37 -20.20
CA GLN A 124 -3.03 -1.71 -20.73
C GLN A 124 -1.66 -1.96 -21.36
N ILE A 125 -0.99 -3.05 -20.97
CA ILE A 125 0.28 -3.47 -21.54
C ILE A 125 0.05 -4.54 -22.62
N PRO A 126 0.81 -4.53 -23.73
CA PRO A 126 0.83 -5.67 -24.64
C PRO A 126 1.50 -6.89 -23.95
N PRO A 127 1.21 -8.12 -24.42
CA PRO A 127 1.82 -9.34 -23.88
C PRO A 127 3.36 -9.38 -23.95
N SER A 128 3.97 -8.53 -24.78
CA SER A 128 5.42 -8.43 -24.96
C SER A 128 6.11 -7.51 -23.95
N THR A 129 5.38 -6.74 -23.14
CA THR A 129 5.98 -5.79 -22.20
C THR A 129 6.63 -6.54 -21.03
N VAL A 130 7.92 -6.25 -20.80
CA VAL A 130 8.65 -6.75 -19.62
C VAL A 130 8.30 -5.88 -18.43
N TYR A 131 7.52 -6.42 -17.48
CA TYR A 131 7.00 -5.65 -16.34
C TYR A 131 8.11 -5.07 -15.44
N ALA A 132 9.26 -5.74 -15.35
CA ALA A 132 10.40 -5.24 -14.58
C ALA A 132 10.91 -3.88 -15.08
N ASP A 133 10.83 -3.61 -16.39
CA ASP A 133 11.25 -2.33 -16.97
C ASP A 133 10.32 -1.18 -16.53
N LEU A 134 9.02 -1.49 -16.34
CA LEU A 134 8.05 -0.54 -15.78
C LEU A 134 8.39 -0.21 -14.33
N GLY A 135 8.68 -1.24 -13.53
CA GLY A 135 8.99 -1.08 -12.11
C GLY A 135 10.19 -0.17 -11.85
N VAL A 136 11.23 -0.22 -12.71
CA VAL A 136 12.40 0.66 -12.58
C VAL A 136 12.05 2.12 -12.85
N LEU A 137 11.26 2.38 -13.90
CA LEU A 137 10.82 3.73 -14.25
C LEU A 137 9.89 4.30 -13.18
N ASP A 138 8.94 3.50 -12.72
CA ASP A 138 7.96 3.88 -11.71
C ASP A 138 8.63 4.20 -10.38
N LYS A 139 9.54 3.33 -9.92
CA LYS A 139 10.27 3.53 -8.68
C LYS A 139 11.08 4.84 -8.70
N ALA A 140 11.78 5.14 -9.80
CA ALA A 140 12.52 6.39 -9.92
C ALA A 140 11.61 7.62 -9.92
N ALA A 141 10.47 7.57 -10.63
CA ALA A 141 9.48 8.64 -10.64
C ALA A 141 8.84 8.85 -9.25
N HIS A 142 8.61 7.78 -8.50
CA HIS A 142 8.08 7.85 -7.15
C HIS A 142 9.02 8.58 -6.19
N VAL A 143 10.34 8.37 -6.26
CA VAL A 143 11.29 9.10 -5.42
C VAL A 143 11.15 10.61 -5.65
N GLU A 144 11.12 11.03 -6.91
CA GLU A 144 10.90 12.45 -7.26
C GLU A 144 9.56 12.98 -6.76
N ALA A 145 8.49 12.15 -6.80
CA ALA A 145 7.18 12.50 -6.28
C ALA A 145 7.26 12.82 -4.78
N THR A 146 7.86 11.90 -4.00
CA THR A 146 8.03 12.04 -2.55
C THR A 146 8.86 13.27 -2.21
N GLU A 147 9.99 13.49 -2.90
CA GLU A 147 10.88 14.63 -2.67
C GLU A 147 10.23 15.99 -2.99
N SER A 148 9.28 16.04 -3.92
CA SER A 148 8.61 17.28 -4.34
C SER A 148 7.62 17.87 -3.32
N GLY A 149 7.26 17.08 -2.31
CA GLY A 149 6.31 17.44 -1.26
C GLY A 149 4.83 17.32 -1.69
N GLY A 150 3.96 17.06 -0.72
CA GLY A 150 2.52 16.96 -0.94
C GLY A 150 2.03 15.62 -1.51
N PHE A 151 2.91 14.62 -1.58
CA PHE A 151 2.58 13.26 -2.03
C PHE A 151 2.11 12.39 -0.85
N LEU A 152 0.83 12.04 -0.80
CA LEU A 152 0.20 11.46 0.40
C LEU A 152 0.03 9.94 0.32
N LYS A 153 -0.17 9.40 -0.89
CA LYS A 153 -0.38 7.97 -1.12
C LYS A 153 -0.06 7.61 -2.55
N TYR A 154 0.50 6.43 -2.72
CA TYR A 154 0.59 5.74 -3.99
C TYR A 154 0.11 4.30 -3.86
N TRP A 155 -0.58 3.82 -4.87
CA TRP A 155 -1.03 2.44 -4.99
C TRP A 155 -1.00 2.02 -6.44
N PHE A 156 -0.59 0.79 -6.71
CA PHE A 156 -0.76 0.17 -8.01
C PHE A 156 -1.19 -1.29 -7.84
N GLY A 157 -1.96 -1.79 -8.79
CA GLY A 157 -2.35 -3.18 -8.88
C GLY A 157 -1.40 -4.00 -9.74
N GLU A 158 -1.85 -5.19 -10.10
CA GLU A 158 -1.20 -6.07 -11.08
C GLU A 158 -2.03 -6.07 -12.38
N PRO A 159 -1.38 -6.17 -13.56
CA PRO A 159 -2.12 -6.29 -14.81
C PRO A 159 -3.09 -7.49 -14.78
N ASP A 160 -4.35 -7.27 -15.20
CA ASP A 160 -5.33 -8.34 -15.39
C ASP A 160 -4.96 -9.27 -16.57
N SER A 161 -5.80 -10.26 -16.87
CA SER A 161 -5.56 -11.20 -17.97
C SER A 161 -5.46 -10.53 -19.35
N ASP A 162 -6.03 -9.33 -19.50
CA ASP A 162 -5.97 -8.52 -20.71
C ASP A 162 -4.82 -7.49 -20.66
N GLY A 163 -3.99 -7.52 -19.61
CA GLY A 163 -2.88 -6.61 -19.37
C GLY A 163 -3.30 -5.25 -18.81
N ARG A 164 -4.54 -5.07 -18.33
CA ARG A 164 -5.01 -3.78 -17.82
C ARG A 164 -4.65 -3.59 -16.36
N ASN A 165 -4.24 -2.38 -15.99
CA ASN A 165 -3.88 -2.06 -14.62
C ASN A 165 -4.31 -0.63 -14.24
N LEU A 166 -4.34 -0.36 -12.93
CA LEU A 166 -4.51 0.97 -12.34
C LEU A 166 -3.31 1.26 -11.43
N ALA A 167 -2.70 2.43 -11.62
CA ALA A 167 -1.87 3.09 -10.62
C ALA A 167 -2.55 4.40 -10.21
N THR A 168 -2.52 4.74 -8.92
CA THR A 168 -3.13 5.97 -8.43
C THR A 168 -2.30 6.63 -7.36
N CYS A 169 -2.27 7.96 -7.39
CA CYS A 169 -1.67 8.78 -6.35
C CYS A 169 -2.63 9.86 -5.85
N ILE A 170 -2.49 10.17 -4.57
CA ILE A 170 -3.24 11.21 -3.86
C ILE A 170 -2.26 12.27 -3.39
N TRP A 171 -2.62 13.53 -3.67
CA TRP A 171 -1.80 14.70 -3.43
C TRP A 171 -2.56 15.73 -2.61
N SER A 172 -1.83 16.51 -1.81
CA SER A 172 -2.38 17.66 -1.08
C SER A 172 -2.99 18.70 -2.01
N SER A 173 -2.46 18.86 -3.23
CA SER A 173 -3.05 19.75 -4.24
C SER A 173 -2.65 19.37 -5.66
N ARG A 174 -3.35 19.94 -6.66
CA ARG A 174 -2.96 19.84 -8.08
C ARG A 174 -1.58 20.44 -8.35
N GLU A 175 -1.24 21.52 -7.66
CA GLU A 175 0.06 22.17 -7.84
C GLU A 175 1.19 21.29 -7.32
N ASP A 176 0.99 20.59 -6.20
CA ASP A 176 1.95 19.60 -5.69
C ASP A 176 2.13 18.44 -6.68
N ALA A 177 1.02 17.90 -7.19
CA ALA A 177 1.07 16.86 -8.23
C ALA A 177 1.80 17.32 -9.49
N ARG A 178 1.61 18.58 -9.89
CA ARG A 178 2.33 19.18 -11.03
C ARG A 178 3.82 19.26 -10.75
N ARG A 179 4.24 19.72 -9.56
CA ARG A 179 5.66 19.80 -9.20
C ARG A 179 6.30 18.41 -9.14
N GLY A 180 5.62 17.41 -8.59
CA GLY A 180 6.11 16.03 -8.58
C GLY A 180 6.18 15.38 -9.96
N GLY A 181 5.27 15.74 -10.87
CA GLY A 181 5.18 15.16 -12.21
C GLY A 181 6.12 15.75 -13.27
N VAL A 182 6.91 16.77 -12.95
CA VAL A 182 7.79 17.45 -13.94
C VAL A 182 9.26 17.05 -13.84
N GLY A 183 9.66 16.18 -12.90
CA GLY A 183 11.05 15.75 -12.70
C GLY A 183 11.62 14.90 -13.87
N PRO A 184 12.96 14.76 -13.98
CA PRO A 184 13.58 13.97 -15.05
C PRO A 184 13.16 12.50 -15.08
N ALA A 185 13.01 11.82 -13.95
CA ALA A 185 12.54 10.43 -13.90
C ALA A 185 11.06 10.34 -14.30
N HIS A 186 10.21 11.26 -13.82
CA HIS A 186 8.83 11.36 -14.29
C HIS A 186 8.72 11.60 -15.80
N ARG A 187 9.53 12.51 -16.36
CA ARG A 187 9.58 12.73 -17.82
C ARG A 187 10.04 11.49 -18.58
N LYS A 188 10.99 10.73 -18.03
CA LYS A 188 11.45 9.48 -18.61
C LYS A 188 10.34 8.42 -18.61
N ALA A 189 9.65 8.23 -17.47
CA ALA A 189 8.51 7.34 -17.35
C ALA A 189 7.38 7.73 -18.32
N ALA A 190 6.99 9.02 -18.31
CA ALA A 190 5.98 9.58 -19.21
C ALA A 190 6.36 9.41 -20.69
N GLY A 191 7.63 9.64 -21.06
CA GLY A 191 8.12 9.42 -22.42
C GLY A 191 8.06 7.96 -22.86
N ALA A 192 8.28 7.03 -21.93
CA ALA A 192 8.25 5.60 -22.19
C ALA A 192 6.82 5.05 -22.36
N THR A 193 5.80 5.74 -21.86
CA THR A 193 4.38 5.32 -21.98
C THR A 193 3.97 5.00 -23.42
N ARG A 194 4.53 5.74 -24.40
CA ARG A 194 4.23 5.60 -25.84
C ARG A 194 4.64 4.26 -26.43
N PHE A 195 5.57 3.55 -25.81
CA PHE A 195 6.13 2.31 -26.32
C PHE A 195 5.78 1.10 -25.45
N LEU A 196 5.42 1.34 -24.19
CA LEU A 196 5.22 0.30 -23.19
C LEU A 196 3.75 -0.10 -22.99
N TYR A 197 2.82 0.78 -23.37
CA TYR A 197 1.38 0.55 -23.21
C TYR A 197 0.69 0.53 -24.57
N SER A 198 -0.24 -0.41 -24.75
CA SER A 198 -1.14 -0.46 -25.89
C SER A 198 -2.25 0.58 -25.76
N ASN A 199 -2.68 0.88 -24.53
CA ASN A 199 -3.61 1.94 -24.22
C ASN A 199 -3.29 2.53 -22.84
N TRP A 200 -3.53 3.82 -22.66
CA TRP A 200 -3.49 4.45 -21.36
C TRP A 200 -4.36 5.70 -21.31
N LYS A 201 -4.86 6.03 -20.13
CA LYS A 201 -5.53 7.29 -19.85
C LYS A 201 -5.25 7.73 -18.42
N ILE A 202 -5.38 9.03 -18.19
CA ILE A 202 -5.29 9.63 -16.86
C ILE A 202 -6.66 10.17 -16.48
N ASP A 203 -7.27 9.57 -15.47
CA ASP A 203 -8.43 10.15 -14.80
C ASP A 203 -7.92 11.07 -13.69
N ARG A 204 -8.56 12.23 -13.53
CA ARG A 204 -8.23 13.22 -12.50
C ARG A 204 -9.46 13.42 -11.63
N HIS A 205 -9.30 13.33 -10.32
CA HIS A 205 -10.40 13.48 -9.38
C HIS A 205 -10.05 14.46 -8.26
N ARG A 206 -11.09 14.95 -7.58
CA ARG A 206 -11.00 15.77 -6.38
C ARG A 206 -11.69 15.01 -5.25
N LEU A 207 -10.94 14.66 -4.21
CA LEU A 207 -11.53 14.21 -2.94
C LEU A 207 -11.81 15.44 -2.10
N ILE A 208 -13.07 15.67 -1.74
CA ILE A 208 -13.49 16.77 -0.90
C ILE A 208 -13.92 16.18 0.43
N ILE A 209 -13.31 16.63 1.53
CA ILE A 209 -13.70 16.23 2.89
C ILE A 209 -14.23 17.48 3.57
N ARG A 210 -15.52 17.46 3.93
CA ARG A 210 -16.22 18.62 4.51
C ARG A 210 -15.80 18.88 5.96
N ASP A 211 -16.16 20.06 6.46
CA ASP A 211 -15.93 20.45 7.85
C ASP A 211 -16.34 19.34 8.83
N GLY A 212 -15.51 19.12 9.85
CA GLY A 212 -15.74 18.08 10.86
C GLY A 212 -15.70 16.64 10.34
N ILE A 213 -15.36 16.41 9.07
CA ILE A 213 -15.43 15.09 8.39
C ILE A 213 -16.88 14.57 8.44
N GLU A 214 -17.87 15.47 8.28
CA GLU A 214 -19.29 15.11 8.29
C GLU A 214 -19.71 14.35 7.03
N SER A 215 -19.12 14.72 5.90
CA SER A 215 -19.33 14.07 4.60
C SER A 215 -18.10 14.22 3.72
N TRP A 216 -18.07 13.45 2.64
CA TRP A 216 -17.00 13.47 1.66
C TRP A 216 -17.55 13.11 0.28
N ASP A 217 -16.87 13.58 -0.76
CA ASP A 217 -17.19 13.29 -2.16
C ASP A 217 -15.89 13.04 -2.93
N ILE A 218 -15.95 12.18 -3.95
CA ILE A 218 -14.94 12.14 -5.01
C ILE A 218 -15.63 12.50 -6.31
N ILE A 219 -15.23 13.62 -6.89
CA ILE A 219 -15.76 14.12 -8.16
C ILE A 219 -14.66 14.19 -9.20
N ASP A 220 -15.04 14.19 -10.47
CA ASP A 220 -14.09 14.45 -11.55
C ASP A 220 -13.49 15.85 -11.43
N TRP A 221 -12.19 15.94 -11.72
CA TRP A 221 -11.52 17.21 -11.76
C TRP A 221 -11.87 17.93 -13.06
N VAL A 222 -12.48 19.10 -12.92
CA VAL A 222 -12.70 20.03 -14.02
C VAL A 222 -11.61 21.08 -13.96
N ASP A 223 -10.86 21.25 -15.05
CA ASP A 223 -9.93 22.37 -15.17
C ASP A 223 -10.76 23.67 -15.21
N GLU A 224 -10.56 24.56 -14.24
CA GLU A 224 -11.15 25.89 -14.25
C GLU A 224 -10.50 26.68 -15.40
N ASN A 225 -11.33 27.12 -16.37
CA ASN A 225 -10.92 27.94 -17.51
C ASN A 225 -10.54 29.36 -17.09
#